data_AF-A0A0H2YNN9-F1
#
_entry.id   AF-A0A0H2YNN9-F1
#
_cell.length_a   1.000
_cell.length_b   1.000
_cell.length_c   1.000
_cell.angle_alpha   90.00
_cell.angle_beta   90.00
_cell.angle_gamma   90.00
#
_symmetry.space_group_name_H-M   'P 1'
#
loop_
_entity.id
_entity.type
_entity.pdbx_description
1 polymer ?
#
loop_
_entity_poly.entity_id
_entity_poly.type
_entity_poly.pdbx_seq_one_letter_code
_entity_poly.pdbx_strand_id
1 'polypeptide(L)'
;MTDIIIKRYRPEEFPRHLDFLERMTVTKGTVEDWHALKSLHYKTDGKPFAPTYYRCELDDRLVGVVVMAYPKLLLAPRHRMFPKLKPTTNTTVANQYWGRYVNNNFAVISRSVVDTQYRGVGVSYRMINLVSRMHDRPIIEIQSSMSKYNPFAMKAGFQFIRPERPKSYESALRVFQRHFRSDPGDNEAIVKELFAMSESRRRRALRDLVADYHKNSSLAKAGRNRGTTIQDIADSLVDEASIVKLLKDIHNLSFTSPLYGVYRNPDFGRQLPDTLPLLAFDKQPLNKPLEIALPA
;
A
#
# COMPACT_ATOMS: atom_id res chain seq x y z
N MET A 1 39.04 35.27 16.40
CA MET A 1 37.69 34.99 15.86
C MET A 1 37.90 34.09 14.66
N THR A 2 37.32 32.89 14.66
CA THR A 2 37.46 31.95 13.54
C THR A 2 36.40 32.32 12.51
N ASP A 3 36.81 32.82 11.35
CA ASP A 3 35.88 33.16 10.27
C ASP A 3 35.18 31.89 9.76
N ILE A 4 33.86 31.85 9.90
CA ILE A 4 33.03 30.78 9.34
C ILE A 4 32.67 31.16 7.91
N ILE A 5 33.17 30.40 6.94
CA ILE A 5 32.82 30.55 5.53
C ILE A 5 31.59 29.68 5.24
N ILE A 6 30.46 30.31 4.92
CA ILE A 6 29.25 29.62 4.44
C ILE A 6 29.20 29.71 2.92
N LYS A 7 29.45 28.59 2.23
CA LYS A 7 29.34 28.48 0.77
C LYS A 7 27.99 27.86 0.39
N ARG A 8 27.20 28.57 -0.43
CA ARG A 8 25.95 28.07 -1.01
C ARG A 8 26.22 27.59 -2.43
N TYR A 9 26.04 26.30 -2.68
CA TYR A 9 26.15 25.70 -4.00
C TYR A 9 24.82 25.76 -4.72
N ARG A 10 24.85 25.90 -6.05
CA ARG A 10 23.63 25.84 -6.86
C ARG A 10 23.26 24.38 -7.15
N PRO A 11 21.97 24.00 -7.17
CA PRO A 11 21.56 22.62 -7.42
C PRO A 11 22.10 22.03 -8.73
N GLU A 12 22.22 22.85 -9.78
CA GLU A 12 22.78 22.48 -11.08
C GLU A 12 24.28 22.11 -11.06
N GLU A 13 25.00 22.46 -9.99
CA GLU A 13 26.41 22.10 -9.80
C GLU A 13 26.57 20.67 -9.27
N PHE A 14 25.48 20.02 -8.87
CA PHE A 14 25.50 18.63 -8.38
C PHE A 14 25.02 17.65 -9.46
N PRO A 15 25.58 16.42 -9.46
CA PRO A 15 25.04 15.32 -10.25
C PRO A 15 23.53 15.13 -10.00
N ARG A 16 22.76 14.89 -11.07
CA ARG A 16 21.29 14.68 -10.96
C ARG A 16 20.92 13.42 -10.17
N HIS A 17 21.86 12.48 -10.07
CA HIS A 17 21.73 11.23 -9.34
C HIS A 17 23.12 10.77 -8.88
N LEU A 18 23.16 9.80 -7.97
CA LEU A 18 24.40 9.15 -7.53
C LEU A 18 24.88 8.17 -8.61
N ASP A 19 26.18 8.06 -8.80
CA ASP A 19 26.79 7.27 -9.89
C ASP A 19 26.39 5.79 -9.87
N PHE A 20 26.25 5.21 -8.67
CA PHE A 20 25.85 3.80 -8.55
C PHE A 20 24.45 3.52 -9.11
N LEU A 21 23.59 4.54 -9.28
CA LEU A 21 22.26 4.36 -9.86
C LEU A 21 22.32 4.00 -11.35
N GLU A 22 23.42 4.31 -12.04
CA GLU A 22 23.64 3.92 -13.44
C GLU A 22 23.79 2.40 -13.61
N ARG A 23 24.27 1.73 -12.56
CA ARG A 23 24.50 0.28 -12.53
C ARG A 23 23.30 -0.49 -11.99
N MET A 24 22.26 0.21 -11.53
CA MET A 24 21.05 -0.43 -11.04
C MET A 24 20.13 -0.86 -12.19
N THR A 25 19.60 -2.07 -12.07
CA THR A 25 18.67 -2.63 -13.06
C THR A 25 17.36 -3.05 -12.38
N VAL A 26 16.29 -3.13 -13.17
CA VAL A 26 14.96 -3.59 -12.76
C VAL A 26 14.57 -4.74 -13.67
N THR A 27 14.19 -5.87 -13.10
CA THR A 27 13.80 -7.08 -13.84
C THR A 27 12.66 -7.82 -13.14
N LYS A 28 12.10 -8.85 -13.78
CA LYS A 28 11.18 -9.78 -13.13
C LYS A 28 11.90 -10.52 -12.01
N GLY A 29 11.26 -10.61 -10.87
CA GLY A 29 11.77 -11.28 -9.68
C GLY A 29 10.95 -12.52 -9.32
N THR A 30 11.22 -13.04 -8.13
CA THR A 30 10.57 -14.21 -7.56
C THR A 30 10.06 -13.94 -6.15
N VAL A 31 9.43 -14.94 -5.53
CA VAL A 31 8.94 -14.82 -4.16
C VAL A 31 10.08 -14.73 -3.14
N GLU A 32 11.26 -15.27 -3.47
CA GLU A 32 12.47 -15.21 -2.68
C GLU A 32 12.96 -13.77 -2.51
N ASP A 33 12.87 -12.94 -3.56
CA ASP A 33 13.20 -11.50 -3.48
C ASP A 33 12.28 -10.78 -2.47
N TRP A 34 10.99 -11.12 -2.47
CA TRP A 34 10.06 -10.62 -1.46
C TRP A 34 10.45 -11.11 -0.06
N HIS A 35 10.79 -12.39 0.09
CA HIS A 35 11.17 -12.96 1.38
C HIS A 35 12.46 -12.36 1.95
N ALA A 36 13.40 -11.96 1.10
CA ALA A 36 14.63 -11.29 1.52
C ALA A 36 14.38 -9.92 2.15
N LEU A 37 13.40 -9.16 1.63
CA LEU A 37 13.13 -7.79 2.09
C LEU A 37 11.83 -7.61 2.90
N LYS A 38 11.01 -8.66 3.07
CA LYS A 38 9.68 -8.54 3.69
C LYS A 38 9.71 -7.95 5.11
N SER A 39 10.76 -8.21 5.89
CA SER A 39 10.90 -7.72 7.27
C SER A 39 10.94 -6.20 7.36
N LEU A 40 11.31 -5.53 6.27
CA LEU A 40 11.35 -4.07 6.18
C LEU A 40 9.99 -3.43 5.81
N HIS A 41 8.95 -4.23 5.59
CA HIS A 41 7.61 -3.77 5.26
C HIS A 41 6.64 -3.93 6.44
N TYR A 42 5.77 -2.94 6.65
CA TYR A 42 4.80 -2.95 7.75
C TYR A 42 3.63 -3.95 7.56
N LYS A 43 3.44 -4.46 6.35
CA LYS A 43 2.52 -5.58 6.05
C LYS A 43 3.36 -6.76 5.59
N THR A 44 3.82 -7.57 6.52
CA THR A 44 4.64 -8.77 6.26
C THR A 44 3.79 -9.97 5.86
N ASP A 45 2.60 -10.09 6.46
CA ASP A 45 1.83 -11.33 6.43
C ASP A 45 0.80 -11.38 5.29
N GLY A 46 0.47 -12.61 4.86
CA GLY A 46 -0.50 -12.89 3.80
C GLY A 46 0.06 -12.79 2.38
N LYS A 47 -0.21 -13.79 1.53
CA LYS A 47 0.16 -13.74 0.11
C LYS A 47 -0.92 -12.98 -0.66
N PRO A 48 -0.58 -11.91 -1.41
CA PRO A 48 -1.57 -11.28 -2.27
C PRO A 48 -1.99 -12.26 -3.39
N PHE A 49 -3.20 -12.10 -3.93
CA PHE A 49 -3.74 -13.03 -4.92
C PHE A 49 -2.98 -12.90 -6.25
N ALA A 50 -2.49 -14.03 -6.77
CA ALA A 50 -1.71 -14.13 -8.01
C ALA A 50 -0.60 -13.05 -8.13
N PRO A 51 0.44 -13.12 -7.28
CA PRO A 51 1.49 -12.10 -7.27
C PRO A 51 2.42 -12.21 -8.46
N THR A 52 2.86 -11.06 -8.95
CA THR A 52 4.01 -10.92 -9.86
C THR A 52 5.08 -10.12 -9.14
N TYR A 53 6.31 -10.63 -9.12
CA TYR A 53 7.42 -10.03 -8.41
C TYR A 53 8.35 -9.33 -9.40
N TYR A 54 8.90 -8.21 -8.95
CA TYR A 54 9.92 -7.46 -9.67
C TYR A 54 10.98 -7.05 -8.68
N ARG A 55 12.23 -7.12 -9.10
CA ARG A 55 13.38 -6.77 -8.27
C ARG A 55 14.20 -5.66 -8.90
N CYS A 56 14.89 -4.92 -8.04
CA CYS A 56 15.93 -3.98 -8.42
C CYS A 56 17.25 -4.45 -7.82
N GLU A 57 18.29 -4.54 -8.64
CA GLU A 57 19.60 -5.04 -8.25
C GLU A 57 20.68 -3.98 -8.52
N LEU A 58 21.74 -4.01 -7.69
CA LEU A 58 22.99 -3.29 -7.89
C LEU A 58 24.11 -4.32 -7.81
N ASP A 59 24.79 -4.64 -8.90
CA ASP A 59 25.87 -5.63 -8.94
C ASP A 59 25.50 -6.94 -8.22
N ASP A 60 24.40 -7.58 -8.65
CA ASP A 60 23.83 -8.82 -8.06
C ASP A 60 23.31 -8.69 -6.61
N ARG A 61 23.38 -7.50 -6.01
CA ARG A 61 22.79 -7.23 -4.70
C ARG A 61 21.34 -6.77 -4.86
N LEU A 62 20.41 -7.47 -4.21
CA LEU A 62 19.02 -7.04 -4.12
C LEU A 62 18.88 -5.71 -3.36
N VAL A 63 18.35 -4.69 -4.03
CA VAL A 63 18.16 -3.33 -3.52
C VAL A 63 16.70 -3.05 -3.21
N GLY A 64 15.78 -3.58 -4.02
CA GLY A 64 14.36 -3.34 -3.85
C GLY A 64 13.49 -4.42 -4.48
N VAL A 65 12.26 -4.53 -3.99
CA VAL A 65 11.24 -5.44 -4.50
C VAL A 65 9.90 -4.71 -4.63
N VAL A 66 9.20 -4.95 -5.75
CA VAL A 66 7.82 -4.50 -5.97
C VAL A 66 6.99 -5.74 -6.26
N VAL A 67 5.90 -5.89 -5.51
CA VAL A 67 4.95 -7.00 -5.66
C VAL A 67 3.67 -6.46 -6.27
N MET A 68 3.44 -6.80 -7.52
CA MET A 68 2.16 -6.61 -8.19
C MET A 68 1.22 -7.76 -7.84
N ALA A 69 -0.08 -7.50 -7.87
CA ALA A 69 -1.09 -8.51 -7.62
C ALA A 69 -2.38 -8.17 -8.36
N TYR A 70 -3.29 -9.14 -8.36
CA TYR A 70 -4.64 -8.91 -8.84
C TYR A 70 -5.37 -7.90 -7.92
N PRO A 71 -6.15 -7.00 -8.52
CA PRO A 71 -6.89 -5.99 -7.79
C PRO A 71 -7.98 -6.63 -6.93
N LYS A 72 -8.36 -5.95 -5.84
CA LYS A 72 -9.62 -6.28 -5.17
C LYS A 72 -10.75 -6.06 -6.15
N LEU A 73 -11.68 -7.00 -6.25
CA LEU A 73 -12.88 -6.82 -7.07
C LEU A 73 -13.59 -5.55 -6.59
N LEU A 74 -14.16 -5.54 -5.37
CA LEU A 74 -14.83 -4.36 -4.83
C LEU A 74 -13.84 -3.40 -4.17
N LEU A 75 -13.72 -2.18 -4.73
CA LEU A 75 -12.89 -1.12 -4.18
C LEU A 75 -13.57 0.25 -4.35
N ALA A 76 -14.10 0.80 -3.25
CA ALA A 76 -14.81 2.08 -3.28
C ALA A 76 -13.98 3.26 -3.83
N PRO A 77 -12.68 3.41 -3.48
CA PRO A 77 -11.81 4.40 -4.13
C PRO A 77 -11.71 4.28 -5.66
N ARG A 78 -11.69 3.06 -6.23
CA ARG A 78 -11.68 2.86 -7.69
C ARG A 78 -12.92 3.46 -8.33
N HIS A 79 -14.09 3.23 -7.75
CA HIS A 79 -15.35 3.79 -8.27
C HIS A 79 -15.40 5.32 -8.18
N ARG A 80 -14.65 5.94 -7.25
CA ARG A 80 -14.51 7.41 -7.21
C ARG A 80 -13.59 7.92 -8.31
N MET A 81 -12.48 7.23 -8.57
CA MET A 81 -11.55 7.57 -9.67
C MET A 81 -12.17 7.31 -11.05
N PHE A 82 -13.00 6.26 -11.15
CA PHE A 82 -13.68 5.84 -12.37
C PHE A 82 -15.19 5.66 -12.12
N PRO A 83 -15.97 6.74 -12.02
CA PRO A 83 -17.41 6.67 -11.74
C PRO A 83 -18.18 5.79 -12.73
N LYS A 84 -17.76 5.79 -14.00
CA LYS A 84 -18.36 4.96 -15.07
C LYS A 84 -18.12 3.45 -14.91
N LEU A 85 -17.17 3.04 -14.07
CA LEU A 85 -16.87 1.63 -13.80
C LEU A 85 -17.59 1.07 -12.56
N LYS A 86 -18.35 1.91 -11.85
CA LYS A 86 -19.11 1.48 -10.67
C LYS A 86 -20.22 0.52 -11.11
N PRO A 87 -20.30 -0.71 -10.56
CA PRO A 87 -21.41 -1.61 -10.82
C PRO A 87 -22.76 -0.94 -10.50
N THR A 88 -23.70 -1.01 -11.44
CA THR A 88 -25.05 -0.42 -11.32
C THR A 88 -26.12 -1.45 -10.98
N THR A 89 -25.81 -2.74 -11.12
CA THR A 89 -26.71 -3.86 -10.83
C THR A 89 -25.95 -4.97 -10.10
N ASN A 90 -26.68 -5.79 -9.35
CA ASN A 90 -26.13 -6.87 -8.53
C ASN A 90 -26.67 -8.24 -8.97
N THR A 91 -26.56 -8.54 -10.27
CA THR A 91 -26.86 -9.88 -10.81
C THR A 91 -25.59 -10.70 -10.97
N THR A 92 -25.71 -12.03 -10.95
CA THR A 92 -24.57 -12.94 -11.15
C THR A 92 -23.81 -12.64 -12.45
N VAL A 93 -24.54 -12.44 -13.55
CA VAL A 93 -23.96 -12.16 -14.87
C VAL A 93 -23.18 -10.84 -14.86
N ALA A 94 -23.75 -9.78 -14.31
CA ALA A 94 -23.10 -8.48 -14.23
C ALA A 94 -21.83 -8.53 -13.36
N ASN A 95 -21.90 -9.22 -12.22
CA ASN A 95 -20.77 -9.39 -11.31
C ASN A 95 -19.61 -10.19 -11.95
N GLN A 96 -19.93 -11.23 -12.73
CA GLN A 96 -18.93 -11.99 -13.48
C GLN A 96 -18.27 -11.17 -14.59
N TYR A 97 -19.06 -10.46 -15.39
CA TYR A 97 -18.54 -9.57 -16.44
C TYR A 97 -17.61 -8.52 -15.84
N TRP A 98 -18.06 -7.86 -14.78
CA TRP A 98 -17.28 -6.83 -14.11
C TRP A 98 -16.01 -7.38 -13.46
N GLY A 99 -16.09 -8.55 -12.84
CA GLY A 99 -14.91 -9.22 -12.28
C GLY A 99 -13.85 -9.53 -13.35
N ARG A 100 -14.29 -10.03 -14.52
CA ARG A 100 -13.40 -10.24 -15.68
C ARG A 100 -12.80 -8.93 -16.18
N TYR A 101 -13.61 -7.88 -16.32
CA TYR A 101 -13.14 -6.57 -16.75
C TYR A 101 -12.07 -6.02 -15.81
N VAL A 102 -12.32 -6.03 -14.50
CA VAL A 102 -11.36 -5.55 -13.50
C VAL A 102 -10.07 -6.37 -13.54
N ASN A 103 -10.17 -7.70 -13.55
CA ASN A 103 -9.00 -8.57 -13.63
C ASN A 103 -8.20 -8.39 -14.93
N ASN A 104 -8.87 -8.07 -16.05
CA ASN A 104 -8.20 -7.90 -17.34
C ASN A 104 -7.50 -6.55 -17.48
N ASN A 105 -7.99 -5.50 -16.81
CA ASN A 105 -7.54 -4.13 -17.02
C ASN A 105 -6.73 -3.54 -15.87
N PHE A 106 -6.83 -4.11 -14.67
CA PHE A 106 -6.23 -3.55 -13.47
C PHE A 106 -5.23 -4.52 -12.85
N ALA A 107 -4.14 -3.97 -12.33
CA ALA A 107 -3.29 -4.60 -11.32
C ALA A 107 -3.11 -3.64 -10.15
N VAL A 108 -2.62 -4.15 -9.01
CA VAL A 108 -2.31 -3.33 -7.85
C VAL A 108 -0.87 -3.55 -7.42
N ILE A 109 -0.15 -2.46 -7.12
CA ILE A 109 1.07 -2.52 -6.33
C ILE A 109 0.66 -2.87 -4.90
N SER A 110 0.80 -4.14 -4.57
CA SER A 110 0.42 -4.66 -3.26
C SER A 110 1.46 -4.34 -2.20
N ARG A 111 2.75 -4.36 -2.59
CA ARG A 111 3.90 -4.15 -1.71
C ARG A 111 5.03 -3.51 -2.50
N SER A 112 5.78 -2.64 -1.85
CA SER A 112 7.03 -2.09 -2.38
C SER A 112 7.98 -1.85 -1.22
N VAL A 113 9.20 -2.35 -1.36
CA VAL A 113 10.25 -2.23 -0.35
C VAL A 113 11.55 -1.87 -1.04
N VAL A 114 12.28 -0.95 -0.43
CA VAL A 114 13.68 -0.67 -0.75
C VAL A 114 14.46 -0.89 0.53
N ASP A 115 15.60 -1.58 0.41
CA ASP A 115 16.58 -1.76 1.48
C ASP A 115 16.93 -0.41 2.09
N THR A 116 17.06 -0.37 3.41
CA THR A 116 17.24 0.87 4.17
C THR A 116 18.47 1.66 3.73
N GLN A 117 19.54 1.00 3.28
CA GLN A 117 20.78 1.65 2.82
C GLN A 117 20.59 2.45 1.51
N TYR A 118 19.55 2.13 0.73
CA TYR A 118 19.27 2.76 -0.57
C TYR A 118 18.00 3.62 -0.55
N ARG A 119 17.49 3.95 0.64
CA ARG A 119 16.38 4.90 0.79
C ARG A 119 16.89 6.34 0.62
N GLY A 120 16.01 7.23 0.20
CA GLY A 120 16.32 8.66 0.02
C GLY A 120 16.97 9.03 -1.31
N VAL A 121 17.55 8.07 -2.04
CA VAL A 121 18.25 8.32 -3.32
C VAL A 121 17.35 8.19 -4.56
N GLY A 122 16.06 7.95 -4.36
CA GLY A 122 15.06 7.93 -5.44
C GLY A 122 14.87 6.60 -6.16
N VAL A 123 15.36 5.48 -5.61
CA VAL A 123 15.12 4.13 -6.18
C VAL A 123 13.64 3.80 -6.26
N SER A 124 12.87 4.09 -5.21
CA SER A 124 11.47 3.63 -5.09
C SER A 124 10.56 4.15 -6.20
N TYR A 125 10.59 5.45 -6.50
CA TYR A 125 9.71 6.02 -7.52
C TYR A 125 10.11 5.59 -8.94
N ARG A 126 11.41 5.46 -9.21
CA ARG A 126 11.92 4.95 -10.50
C ARG A 126 11.50 3.51 -10.70
N MET A 127 11.77 2.66 -9.71
CA MET A 127 11.43 1.25 -9.75
C MET A 127 9.92 1.05 -9.90
N ILE A 128 9.09 1.73 -9.10
CA ILE A 128 7.64 1.62 -9.18
C ILE A 128 7.12 2.01 -10.58
N ASN A 129 7.65 3.06 -11.18
CA ASN A 129 7.23 3.46 -12.52
C ASN A 129 7.66 2.43 -13.58
N LEU A 130 8.91 1.98 -13.56
CA LEU A 130 9.41 0.97 -14.50
C LEU A 130 8.63 -0.34 -14.38
N VAL A 131 8.42 -0.83 -13.16
CA VAL A 131 7.62 -2.02 -12.89
C VAL A 131 6.17 -1.85 -13.38
N SER A 132 5.59 -0.65 -13.20
CA SER A 132 4.26 -0.33 -13.72
C SER A 132 4.17 -0.34 -15.24
N ARG A 133 5.28 -0.06 -15.93
CA ARG A 133 5.38 -0.10 -17.39
C ARG A 133 5.59 -1.51 -17.92
N MET A 134 6.41 -2.30 -17.23
CA MET A 134 6.69 -3.71 -17.53
C MET A 134 5.50 -4.65 -17.27
N HIS A 135 4.46 -4.19 -16.58
CA HIS A 135 3.33 -5.04 -16.23
C HIS A 135 2.28 -5.12 -17.36
N ASP A 136 1.63 -6.27 -17.47
CA ASP A 136 0.68 -6.62 -18.54
C ASP A 136 -0.72 -6.02 -18.33
N ARG A 137 -0.83 -4.93 -17.57
CA ARG A 137 -2.10 -4.23 -17.33
C ARG A 137 -2.03 -2.77 -17.74
N PRO A 138 -3.09 -2.23 -18.35
CA PRO A 138 -3.15 -0.83 -18.74
C PRO A 138 -3.29 0.12 -17.55
N ILE A 139 -3.86 -0.35 -16.44
CA ILE A 139 -4.15 0.48 -15.27
C ILE A 139 -3.53 -0.16 -14.02
N ILE A 140 -2.61 0.56 -13.37
CA ILE A 140 -1.96 0.12 -12.15
C ILE A 140 -2.48 0.93 -10.97
N GLU A 141 -2.99 0.25 -9.95
CA GLU A 141 -3.51 0.84 -8.73
C GLU A 141 -2.46 0.84 -7.63
N ILE A 142 -2.56 1.80 -6.72
CA ILE A 142 -1.83 1.78 -5.45
C ILE A 142 -2.74 2.27 -4.31
N GLN A 143 -2.69 1.59 -3.17
CA GLN A 143 -3.28 2.04 -1.91
C GLN A 143 -2.16 2.23 -0.89
N SER A 144 -1.81 3.48 -0.63
CA SER A 144 -0.62 3.82 0.13
C SER A 144 -0.96 4.74 1.30
N SER A 145 -0.71 4.26 2.52
CA SER A 145 -0.68 5.11 3.72
C SER A 145 0.53 6.04 3.70
N MET A 146 1.67 5.57 3.17
CA MET A 146 2.93 6.30 3.12
C MET A 146 2.93 7.48 2.14
N SER A 147 2.11 7.43 1.09
CA SER A 147 2.04 8.49 0.07
C SER A 147 1.54 9.83 0.62
N LYS A 148 0.98 9.85 1.84
CA LYS A 148 0.67 11.09 2.58
C LYS A 148 1.92 11.83 3.04
N TYR A 149 2.97 11.10 3.38
CA TYR A 149 4.17 11.63 4.01
C TYR A 149 5.34 11.71 3.03
N ASN A 150 5.39 10.80 2.06
CA ASN A 150 6.42 10.76 1.03
C ASN A 150 5.79 10.71 -0.37
N PRO A 151 6.11 11.66 -1.28
CA PRO A 151 5.49 11.73 -2.59
C PRO A 151 6.01 10.71 -3.62
N PHE A 152 6.65 9.61 -3.21
CA PHE A 152 7.26 8.63 -4.11
C PHE A 152 6.31 8.13 -5.21
N ALA A 153 5.06 7.80 -4.88
CA ALA A 153 4.10 7.32 -5.87
C ALA A 153 3.67 8.42 -6.86
N MET A 154 3.53 9.67 -6.39
CA MET A 154 3.25 10.82 -7.26
C MET A 154 4.43 11.09 -8.20
N LYS A 155 5.68 11.02 -7.69
CA LYS A 155 6.90 11.10 -8.52
C LYS A 155 6.97 9.97 -9.55
N ALA A 156 6.45 8.79 -9.22
CA ALA A 156 6.34 7.67 -10.15
C ALA A 156 5.19 7.83 -11.18
N GLY A 157 4.41 8.92 -11.13
CA GLY A 157 3.34 9.22 -12.07
C GLY A 157 1.94 8.77 -11.66
N PHE A 158 1.74 8.29 -10.43
CA PHE A 158 0.41 7.95 -9.94
C PHE A 158 -0.41 9.22 -9.65
N GLN A 159 -1.62 9.27 -10.22
CA GLN A 159 -2.61 10.30 -9.96
C GLN A 159 -3.51 9.87 -8.81
N PHE A 160 -3.62 10.71 -7.78
CA PHE A 160 -4.37 10.39 -6.57
C PHE A 160 -5.70 11.11 -6.51
N ILE A 161 -6.72 10.42 -5.99
CA ILE A 161 -7.97 11.07 -5.59
C ILE A 161 -7.85 11.64 -4.18
N ARG A 162 -8.71 12.60 -3.85
CA ARG A 162 -8.79 13.16 -2.50
C ARG A 162 -9.07 12.04 -1.48
N PRO A 163 -8.28 11.94 -0.39
CA PRO A 163 -8.57 11.01 0.69
C PRO A 163 -9.90 11.36 1.34
N GLU A 164 -10.61 10.32 1.77
CA GLU A 164 -11.87 10.44 2.49
C GLU A 164 -11.71 9.73 3.82
N ARG A 165 -12.31 10.28 4.88
CA ARG A 165 -12.32 9.63 6.19
C ARG A 165 -13.11 8.32 6.10
N PRO A 166 -12.69 7.25 6.79
CA PRO A 166 -13.49 6.04 6.88
C PRO A 166 -14.87 6.34 7.45
N LYS A 167 -15.90 5.66 6.93
CA LYS A 167 -17.29 5.85 7.42
C LYS A 167 -17.45 5.49 8.90
N SER A 168 -16.59 4.61 9.42
CA SER A 168 -16.57 4.17 10.81
C SER A 168 -15.77 5.09 11.74
N TYR A 169 -15.13 6.15 11.23
CA TYR A 169 -14.26 7.04 12.01
C TYR A 169 -14.98 7.60 13.24
N GLU A 170 -16.16 8.19 13.03
CA GLU A 170 -16.92 8.86 14.10
C GLU A 170 -17.46 7.88 15.16
N SER A 171 -17.87 6.67 14.75
CA SER A 171 -18.38 5.69 15.72
C SER A 171 -17.25 5.10 16.55
N ALA A 172 -16.12 4.77 15.92
CA ALA A 172 -14.94 4.29 16.61
C ALA A 172 -14.37 5.36 17.55
N LEU A 173 -14.29 6.62 17.12
CA LEU A 173 -13.80 7.73 17.95
C LEU A 173 -14.62 7.86 19.24
N ARG A 174 -15.96 7.79 19.15
CA ARG A 174 -16.83 7.84 20.33
C ARG A 174 -16.61 6.67 21.29
N VAL A 175 -16.38 5.46 20.77
CA VAL A 175 -16.07 4.29 21.62
C VAL A 175 -14.73 4.48 22.31
N PHE A 176 -13.71 4.97 21.59
CA PHE A 176 -12.39 5.20 22.18
C PHE A 176 -12.43 6.28 23.26
N GLN A 177 -13.04 7.44 22.99
CA GLN A 177 -13.16 8.55 23.95
C GLN A 177 -13.94 8.18 25.22
N ARG A 178 -14.83 7.17 25.15
CA ARG A 178 -15.57 6.68 26.32
C ARG A 178 -14.66 5.91 27.29
N HIS A 179 -13.69 5.16 26.77
CA HIS A 179 -12.93 4.19 27.57
C HIS A 179 -11.50 4.63 27.86
N PHE A 180 -10.90 5.41 26.95
CA PHE A 180 -9.50 5.80 26.95
C PHE A 180 -9.31 7.30 27.09
N ARG A 181 -8.18 7.70 27.69
CA ARG A 181 -7.71 9.09 27.70
C ARG A 181 -6.72 9.36 26.56
N SER A 182 -5.96 8.33 26.19
CA SER A 182 -4.99 8.37 25.08
C SER A 182 -5.66 8.60 23.72
N ASP A 183 -4.88 9.17 22.80
CA ASP A 183 -5.30 9.37 21.42
C ASP A 183 -5.54 8.00 20.72
N PRO A 184 -6.61 7.82 19.94
CA PRO A 184 -6.87 6.55 19.21
C PRO A 184 -5.77 6.17 18.20
N GLY A 185 -4.92 7.12 17.83
CA GLY A 185 -3.74 6.93 16.99
C GLY A 185 -2.56 6.29 17.72
N ASP A 186 -2.50 6.42 19.04
CA ASP A 186 -1.43 5.88 19.89
C ASP A 186 -1.77 4.46 20.37
N ASN A 187 -1.50 3.48 19.51
CA ASN A 187 -1.82 2.09 19.81
C ASN A 187 -1.10 1.58 21.06
N GLU A 188 0.11 2.06 21.36
CA GLU A 188 0.87 1.61 22.53
C GLU A 188 0.24 2.11 23.82
N ALA A 189 -0.10 3.41 23.87
CA ALA A 189 -0.76 4.00 25.02
C ALA A 189 -2.17 3.41 25.24
N ILE A 190 -2.93 3.16 24.17
CA ILE A 190 -4.25 2.51 24.25
C ILE A 190 -4.14 1.10 24.83
N VAL A 191 -3.17 0.29 24.38
CA VAL A 191 -2.92 -1.05 24.93
C VAL A 191 -2.57 -0.96 26.41
N LYS A 192 -1.62 -0.09 26.78
CA LYS A 192 -1.21 0.11 28.18
C LYS A 192 -2.37 0.53 29.07
N GLU A 193 -3.18 1.50 28.62
CA GLU A 193 -4.37 1.93 29.35
C GLU A 193 -5.37 0.79 29.52
N LEU A 194 -5.64 0.01 28.46
CA LEU A 194 -6.59 -1.10 28.50
C LEU A 194 -6.20 -2.17 29.53
N PHE A 195 -4.91 -2.52 29.60
CA PHE A 195 -4.40 -3.52 30.55
C PHE A 195 -4.25 -2.99 31.97
N ALA A 196 -4.16 -1.66 32.15
CA ALA A 196 -4.18 -1.02 33.46
C ALA A 196 -5.60 -0.86 34.04
N MET A 197 -6.66 -1.09 33.25
CA MET A 197 -8.04 -1.03 33.75
C MET A 197 -8.35 -2.18 34.71
N SER A 198 -9.27 -1.93 35.66
CA SER A 198 -9.90 -3.02 36.40
C SER A 198 -10.61 -3.98 35.46
N GLU A 199 -10.72 -5.26 35.85
CA GLU A 199 -11.29 -6.31 35.01
C GLU A 199 -12.70 -5.97 34.50
N SER A 200 -13.55 -5.43 35.37
CA SER A 200 -14.92 -5.02 35.03
C SER A 200 -14.96 -3.90 33.99
N ARG A 201 -14.05 -2.93 34.09
CA ARG A 201 -13.93 -1.82 33.13
C ARG A 201 -13.35 -2.31 31.80
N ARG A 202 -12.30 -3.13 31.84
CA ARG A 202 -11.69 -3.74 30.65
C ARG A 202 -12.71 -4.58 29.87
N ARG A 203 -13.49 -5.42 30.56
CA ARG A 203 -14.55 -6.25 29.93
C ARG A 203 -15.62 -5.39 29.27
N ARG A 204 -15.99 -4.25 29.88
CA ARG A 204 -16.94 -3.30 29.27
C ARG A 204 -16.34 -2.63 28.02
N ALA A 205 -15.09 -2.17 28.09
CA ALA A 205 -14.39 -1.55 26.95
C ALA A 205 -14.29 -2.53 25.77
N LEU A 206 -13.86 -3.77 26.01
CA LEU A 206 -13.76 -4.80 24.98
C LEU A 206 -15.12 -5.10 24.32
N ARG A 207 -16.22 -5.19 25.08
CA ARG A 207 -17.56 -5.39 24.50
C ARG A 207 -17.95 -4.26 23.55
N ASP A 208 -17.75 -3.01 23.95
CA ASP A 208 -18.07 -1.84 23.10
C ASP A 208 -17.19 -1.82 21.83
N LEU A 209 -15.89 -2.13 21.97
CA LEU A 209 -14.94 -2.22 20.85
C LEU A 209 -15.32 -3.33 19.87
N VAL A 210 -15.64 -4.53 20.36
CA VAL A 210 -16.06 -5.67 19.52
C VAL A 210 -17.38 -5.36 18.82
N ALA A 211 -18.34 -4.74 19.51
CA ALA A 211 -19.61 -4.36 18.92
C ALA A 211 -19.44 -3.34 17.77
N ASP A 212 -18.62 -2.30 17.96
CA ASP A 212 -18.34 -1.33 16.90
C ASP A 212 -17.53 -1.95 15.74
N TYR A 213 -16.53 -2.79 16.05
CA TYR A 213 -15.77 -3.53 15.05
C TYR A 213 -16.67 -4.42 14.20
N HIS A 214 -17.50 -5.26 14.83
CA HIS A 214 -18.44 -6.14 14.14
C HIS A 214 -19.41 -5.33 13.29
N LYS A 215 -19.98 -4.25 13.84
CA LYS A 215 -20.89 -3.35 13.12
C LYS A 215 -20.27 -2.86 11.80
N ASN A 216 -19.02 -2.42 11.82
CA ASN A 216 -18.38 -1.75 10.69
C ASN A 216 -17.56 -2.67 9.77
N SER A 217 -17.07 -3.81 10.25
CA SER A 217 -16.16 -4.68 9.50
C SER A 217 -16.93 -5.63 8.57
N SER A 218 -16.84 -5.42 7.26
CA SER A 218 -17.32 -6.40 6.29
C SER A 218 -16.56 -7.73 6.37
N LEU A 219 -15.27 -7.70 6.75
CA LEU A 219 -14.46 -8.90 6.93
C LEU A 219 -14.96 -9.77 8.10
N ALA A 220 -15.48 -9.16 9.16
CA ALA A 220 -16.09 -9.87 10.28
C ALA A 220 -17.45 -10.51 9.92
N LYS A 221 -18.01 -10.20 8.75
CA LYS A 221 -19.38 -10.58 8.34
C LYS A 221 -19.44 -11.37 7.02
N ALA A 222 -18.31 -11.57 6.36
CA ALA A 222 -18.26 -12.12 5.00
C ALA A 222 -17.29 -13.30 4.86
N GLY A 223 -17.42 -14.03 3.75
CA GLY A 223 -16.55 -15.17 3.45
C GLY A 223 -16.65 -16.27 4.51
N ARG A 224 -15.50 -16.72 5.02
CA ARG A 224 -15.41 -17.75 6.08
C ARG A 224 -15.95 -17.27 7.44
N ASN A 225 -16.09 -15.95 7.64
CA ASN A 225 -16.61 -15.35 8.87
C ASN A 225 -18.12 -15.03 8.75
N ARG A 226 -18.80 -15.56 7.74
CA ARG A 226 -20.24 -15.35 7.58
C ARG A 226 -20.97 -16.04 8.73
N GLY A 227 -21.74 -15.26 9.49
CA GLY A 227 -22.45 -15.75 10.68
C GLY A 227 -21.71 -15.54 12.00
N THR A 228 -20.45 -15.09 11.98
CA THR A 228 -19.71 -14.72 13.20
C THR A 228 -20.47 -13.64 13.96
N THR A 229 -20.71 -13.89 15.25
CA THR A 229 -21.42 -13.01 16.16
C THR A 229 -20.45 -12.11 16.94
N ILE A 230 -21.01 -11.14 17.67
CA ILE A 230 -20.24 -10.31 18.61
C ILE A 230 -19.62 -11.19 19.71
N GLN A 231 -20.35 -12.20 20.18
CA GLN A 231 -19.89 -13.09 21.24
C GLN A 231 -18.72 -13.95 20.77
N ASP A 232 -18.78 -14.50 19.55
CA ASP A 232 -17.68 -15.31 18.98
C ASP A 232 -16.37 -14.51 18.91
N ILE A 233 -16.45 -13.23 18.53
CA ILE A 233 -15.27 -12.37 18.50
C ILE A 233 -14.78 -12.09 19.93
N ALA A 234 -15.69 -11.81 20.87
CA ALA A 234 -15.32 -11.56 22.26
C ALA A 234 -14.65 -12.78 22.92
N ASP A 235 -15.16 -13.98 22.63
CA ASP A 235 -14.61 -15.24 23.15
C ASP A 235 -13.24 -15.57 22.56
N SER A 236 -12.90 -15.02 21.39
CA SER A 236 -11.56 -15.17 20.80
C SER A 236 -10.48 -14.30 21.46
N LEU A 237 -10.85 -13.36 22.33
CA LEU A 237 -9.92 -12.42 23.00
C LEU A 237 -9.37 -13.00 24.30
N VAL A 238 -8.68 -14.13 24.20
CA VAL A 238 -8.19 -14.92 25.34
C VAL A 238 -6.84 -14.46 25.88
N ASP A 239 -6.08 -13.72 25.09
CA ASP A 239 -4.72 -13.31 25.40
C ASP A 239 -4.42 -11.87 24.94
N GLU A 240 -3.26 -11.35 25.32
CA GLU A 240 -2.85 -10.00 24.93
C GLU A 240 -2.71 -9.86 23.40
N ALA A 241 -2.20 -10.89 22.72
CA ALA A 241 -1.96 -10.86 21.28
C ALA A 241 -3.26 -10.69 20.47
N SER A 242 -4.32 -11.40 20.84
CA SER A 242 -5.65 -11.31 20.22
C SER A 242 -6.31 -9.96 20.46
N ILE A 243 -6.17 -9.37 21.65
CA ILE A 243 -6.66 -8.02 21.97
C ILE A 243 -5.91 -6.96 21.15
N VAL A 244 -4.57 -7.03 21.12
CA VAL A 244 -3.73 -6.12 20.33
C VAL A 244 -4.09 -6.24 18.84
N LYS A 245 -4.36 -7.45 18.36
CA LYS A 245 -4.82 -7.67 17.00
C LYS A 245 -6.16 -6.99 16.73
N LEU A 246 -7.15 -7.12 17.61
CA LEU A 246 -8.44 -6.42 17.48
C LEU A 246 -8.25 -4.91 17.39
N LEU A 247 -7.43 -4.32 18.27
CA LEU A 247 -7.15 -2.88 18.27
C LEU A 247 -6.50 -2.45 16.94
N LYS A 248 -5.53 -3.22 16.42
CA LYS A 248 -4.93 -2.98 15.10
C LYS A 248 -5.96 -3.08 13.97
N ASP A 249 -6.88 -4.04 14.03
CA ASP A 249 -7.94 -4.20 13.04
C ASP A 249 -8.91 -3.02 13.06
N ILE A 250 -9.31 -2.54 14.25
CA ILE A 250 -10.14 -1.33 14.40
C ILE A 250 -9.40 -0.09 13.89
N HIS A 251 -8.13 0.08 14.24
CA HIS A 251 -7.31 1.20 13.79
C HIS A 251 -7.20 1.24 12.26
N ASN A 252 -6.90 0.09 11.63
CA ASN A 252 -6.86 -0.03 10.18
C ASN A 252 -8.20 0.24 9.49
N LEU A 253 -9.31 -0.14 10.12
CA LEU A 253 -10.66 0.06 9.59
C LEU A 253 -11.11 1.52 9.71
N SER A 254 -10.89 2.14 10.86
CA SER A 254 -11.56 3.39 11.25
C SER A 254 -10.66 4.61 11.25
N PHE A 255 -9.35 4.47 11.50
CA PHE A 255 -8.43 5.60 11.64
C PHE A 255 -7.41 5.69 10.50
N THR A 256 -7.20 4.62 9.74
CA THR A 256 -6.35 4.65 8.54
C THR A 256 -7.14 5.09 7.31
N SER A 257 -6.66 6.13 6.61
CA SER A 257 -7.21 6.54 5.30
C SER A 257 -6.12 6.45 4.22
N PRO A 258 -5.87 5.29 3.60
CA PRO A 258 -4.82 5.19 2.58
C PRO A 258 -5.16 6.08 1.37
N LEU A 259 -4.14 6.69 0.76
CA LEU A 259 -4.33 7.38 -0.50
C LEU A 259 -4.50 6.34 -1.61
N TYR A 260 -5.50 6.53 -2.45
CA TYR A 260 -5.72 5.71 -3.64
C TYR A 260 -5.23 6.46 -4.87
N GLY A 261 -4.29 5.86 -5.58
CA GLY A 261 -3.70 6.42 -6.78
C GLY A 261 -3.72 5.43 -7.94
N VAL A 262 -3.67 5.98 -9.15
CA VAL A 262 -3.65 5.19 -10.38
C VAL A 262 -2.59 5.71 -11.35
N TYR A 263 -1.88 4.78 -11.95
CA TYR A 263 -1.01 5.00 -13.08
C TYR A 263 -1.63 4.38 -14.34
N ARG A 264 -1.67 5.14 -15.44
CA ARG A 264 -2.04 4.63 -16.76
C ARG A 264 -0.77 4.26 -17.49
N ASN A 265 -0.60 2.99 -17.83
CA ASN A 265 0.62 2.48 -18.43
C ASN A 265 0.73 2.91 -19.91
N PRO A 266 1.66 3.82 -20.28
CA PRO A 266 1.86 4.24 -21.66
C PRO A 266 2.58 3.18 -22.51
N ASP A 267 3.17 2.16 -21.88
CA ASP A 267 3.86 1.05 -22.52
C ASP A 267 2.98 -0.21 -22.63
N PHE A 268 1.71 -0.14 -22.23
CA PHE A 268 0.81 -1.28 -22.33
C PHE A 268 0.68 -1.75 -23.79
N GLY A 269 0.95 -3.04 -24.01
CA GLY A 269 0.96 -3.65 -25.35
C GLY A 269 2.28 -3.51 -26.12
N ARG A 270 3.27 -2.78 -25.58
CA ARG A 270 4.64 -2.76 -26.13
C ARG A 270 5.45 -3.94 -25.59
N GLN A 271 6.30 -4.51 -26.44
CA GLN A 271 7.31 -5.47 -26.00
C GLN A 271 8.51 -4.69 -25.44
N LEU A 272 8.67 -4.74 -24.12
CA LEU A 272 9.82 -4.15 -23.42
C LEU A 272 10.87 -5.25 -23.15
N PRO A 273 12.16 -4.90 -23.04
CA PRO A 273 13.18 -5.82 -22.53
C PRO A 273 12.82 -6.35 -21.14
N ASP A 274 13.24 -7.58 -20.84
CA ASP A 274 13.00 -8.20 -19.51
C ASP A 274 13.75 -7.47 -18.39
N THR A 275 14.83 -6.76 -18.74
CA THR A 275 15.65 -5.98 -17.81
C THR A 275 15.77 -4.55 -18.29
N LEU A 276 15.46 -3.59 -17.41
CA LEU A 276 15.53 -2.16 -17.68
C LEU A 276 16.56 -1.49 -16.76
N PRO A 277 17.41 -0.57 -17.25
CA PRO A 277 18.20 0.29 -16.39
C PRO A 277 17.27 1.13 -15.49
N LEU A 278 17.62 1.30 -14.21
CA LEU A 278 16.80 2.10 -13.28
C LEU A 278 16.63 3.55 -13.77
N LEU A 279 17.68 4.11 -14.37
CA LEU A 279 17.68 5.46 -14.93
C LEU A 279 16.94 5.58 -16.28
N ALA A 280 16.44 4.47 -16.85
CA ALA A 280 15.52 4.55 -18.00
C ALA A 280 14.27 5.38 -17.64
N PHE A 281 13.89 5.42 -16.37
CA PHE A 281 12.82 6.30 -15.88
C PHE A 281 13.06 7.79 -16.22
N ASP A 282 14.30 8.27 -16.10
CA ASP A 282 14.63 9.70 -16.19
C ASP A 282 14.70 10.23 -17.63
N LYS A 283 14.60 9.35 -18.64
CA LYS A 283 14.78 9.70 -20.06
C LYS A 283 13.54 10.31 -20.71
N GLN A 284 12.35 10.07 -20.15
CA GLN A 284 11.10 10.52 -20.75
C GLN A 284 10.10 11.02 -19.70
N PRO A 285 9.11 11.84 -20.10
CA PRO A 285 7.98 12.19 -19.25
C PRO A 285 7.17 10.97 -18.77
N LEU A 286 6.51 11.14 -17.62
CA LEU A 286 5.73 10.08 -16.95
C LEU A 286 4.58 9.52 -17.79
N ASN A 287 4.06 10.28 -18.75
CA ASN A 287 2.95 9.92 -19.62
C ASN A 287 3.38 9.50 -21.04
N LYS A 288 4.68 9.44 -21.31
CA LYS A 288 5.22 9.00 -22.60
C LYS A 288 5.78 7.59 -22.48
N PRO A 289 5.67 6.76 -23.54
CA PRO A 289 6.30 5.43 -23.57
C PRO A 289 7.81 5.52 -23.33
N LEU A 290 8.43 4.47 -22.80
CA LEU A 290 9.87 4.45 -22.54
C LEU A 290 10.68 4.66 -23.84
N GLU A 291 11.69 5.51 -23.75
CA GLU A 291 12.71 5.71 -24.77
C GLU A 291 13.77 4.60 -24.66
N ILE A 292 13.42 3.43 -25.17
CA ILE A 292 14.31 2.29 -25.25
C ILE A 292 14.63 2.05 -26.72
N ALA A 293 15.90 1.83 -27.04
CA ALA A 293 16.25 1.17 -28.29
C ALA A 293 15.58 -0.21 -28.24
N LEU A 294 14.54 -0.42 -29.07
CA LEU A 294 13.94 -1.74 -29.20
C LEU A 294 15.02 -2.68 -29.74
N PRO A 295 15.19 -3.88 -29.17
CA PRO A 295 16.02 -4.89 -29.83
C PRO A 295 15.47 -5.10 -31.24
N ALA A 296 16.37 -5.14 -32.22
CA ALA A 296 16.06 -5.37 -33.63
C ALA A 296 15.37 -6.72 -33.85
#